data_AF-A0A512C426-F1
#
_entry.id   AF-A0A512C426-F1
#
_cell.length_a   1.000
_cell.length_b   1.000
_cell.length_c   1.000
_cell.angle_alpha   90.00
_cell.angle_beta   90.00
_cell.angle_gamma   90.00
#
_symmetry.space_group_name_H-M   'P 1'
#
loop_
_entity.id
_entity.type
_entity.pdbx_description
1 polymer ?
#
loop_
_entity_poly.entity_id
_entity_poly.type
_entity_poly.pdbx_seq_one_letter_code
_entity_poly.pdbx_strand_id
1 'polypeptide(L)'
;MLQTLTKGKLKAVLNRGREPREDTVFGALLGCTAYQDTQTSWSVVRILLGEVLSPWTEPPESLRVDLWQRRKLEDRFVEPDAVIDVMFKGGPLRLILEAKWDASFHEKQASRQWLCFSQNRINTLHVFIVRSAEQATRHWEDEDQSLDVDARFAGWKECRRLVTWNAVATRLQQTPYGLPSHIEHWRRDALRVLNMFGEKTFEGFDHLPAFDRPPAISPVKPAFFNSAAFEWPRVIIPATTTPAFFQVATQ
;
A
#
# COMPACT_ATOMS: atom_id res chain seq x y z
N MET A 1 -21.40 17.78 3.98
CA MET A 1 -21.20 17.43 5.40
C MET A 1 -19.70 17.27 5.61
N LEU A 2 -19.01 18.32 6.08
CA LEU A 2 -17.56 18.26 6.35
C LEU A 2 -17.34 17.27 7.49
N GLN A 3 -16.73 16.11 7.19
CA GLN A 3 -16.19 15.24 8.23
C GLN A 3 -15.12 16.04 8.96
N THR A 4 -15.53 16.60 10.10
CA THR A 4 -14.65 17.34 10.98
C THR A 4 -13.63 16.32 11.46
N LEU A 5 -12.38 16.42 11.01
CA LEU A 5 -11.23 15.85 11.70
C LEU A 5 -11.45 16.20 13.17
N THR A 6 -11.90 15.22 13.94
CA THR A 6 -12.38 15.48 15.29
C THR A 6 -11.20 16.08 16.05
N LYS A 7 -11.39 17.25 16.66
CA LYS A 7 -10.36 17.97 17.44
C LYS A 7 -9.54 17.05 18.36
N GLY A 8 -10.12 15.91 18.79
CA GLY A 8 -9.44 14.85 19.52
C GLY A 8 -8.26 14.18 18.80
N LYS A 9 -8.37 13.81 17.51
CA LYS A 9 -7.25 13.19 16.76
C LYS A 9 -6.14 14.21 16.49
N LEU A 10 -6.46 15.44 16.09
CA LEU A 10 -5.47 16.51 15.91
C LEU A 10 -4.75 16.84 17.23
N LYS A 11 -5.48 16.87 18.35
CA LYS A 11 -4.90 17.09 19.69
C LYS A 11 -4.08 15.90 20.18
N ALA A 12 -4.42 14.66 19.78
CA ALA A 12 -3.62 13.47 20.07
C ALA A 12 -2.32 13.42 19.25
N VAL A 13 -2.37 13.83 17.97
CA VAL A 13 -1.21 14.04 17.09
C VAL A 13 -0.26 15.08 17.69
N LEU A 14 -0.80 16.15 18.29
CA LEU A 14 0.01 17.23 18.88
C LEU A 14 0.53 16.91 20.30
N ASN A 15 -0.14 16.06 21.09
CA ASN A 15 0.16 15.87 22.52
C ASN A 15 0.93 14.58 22.86
N ARG A 16 1.14 13.66 21.91
CA ARG A 16 1.92 12.43 22.16
C ARG A 16 3.10 12.44 21.21
N GLY A 17 4.33 12.53 21.73
CA GLY A 17 5.59 12.52 20.94
C GLY A 17 5.86 11.26 20.09
N ARG A 18 4.86 10.41 19.89
CA ARG A 18 4.75 9.47 18.77
C ARG A 18 3.62 10.01 17.89
N GLU A 19 3.95 10.74 16.84
CA GLU A 19 3.01 10.92 15.75
C GLU A 19 2.49 9.54 15.35
N PRO A 20 1.17 9.34 15.17
CA PRO A 20 0.66 8.17 14.50
C PRO A 20 1.13 8.26 13.04
N ARG A 21 2.38 7.84 12.80
CA ARG A 21 3.07 7.94 11.51
C ARG A 21 2.20 7.37 10.39
N GLU A 22 1.51 6.29 10.70
CA GLU A 22 0.55 5.60 9.85
C GLU A 22 -0.63 6.50 9.42
N ASP A 23 -1.35 7.09 10.39
CA ASP A 23 -2.47 8.01 10.11
C ASP A 23 -2.01 9.24 9.32
N THR A 24 -0.82 9.77 9.63
CA THR A 24 -0.26 10.94 8.93
C THR A 24 0.07 10.61 7.49
N VAL A 25 0.76 9.49 7.24
CA VAL A 25 1.08 9.05 5.87
C VAL A 25 -0.21 8.72 5.11
N PHE A 26 -1.09 7.91 5.69
CA PHE A 26 -2.36 7.53 5.06
C PHE A 26 -3.23 8.75 4.76
N GLY A 27 -3.36 9.66 5.72
CA GLY A 27 -4.08 10.92 5.55
C GLY A 27 -3.47 11.82 4.49
N ALA A 28 -2.14 11.86 4.34
CA ALA A 28 -1.49 12.62 3.28
C ALA A 28 -1.76 12.00 1.89
N LEU A 29 -1.78 10.67 1.78
CA LEU A 29 -1.95 9.97 0.51
C LEU A 29 -3.41 9.91 0.05
N LEU A 30 -4.33 9.58 0.96
CA LEU A 30 -5.74 9.35 0.65
C LEU A 30 -6.70 10.40 1.21
N GLY A 31 -6.27 11.26 2.14
CA GLY A 31 -7.14 12.23 2.79
C GLY A 31 -7.82 13.20 1.82
N CYS A 32 -7.13 13.59 0.74
CA CYS A 32 -7.70 14.47 -0.28
C CYS A 32 -8.85 13.80 -1.06
N THR A 33 -8.83 12.47 -1.25
CA THR A 33 -9.81 11.74 -2.08
C THR A 33 -11.23 11.79 -1.53
N ALA A 34 -11.41 12.09 -0.24
CA ALA A 34 -12.74 12.31 0.34
C ALA A 34 -13.39 13.63 -0.10
N TYR A 35 -12.64 14.55 -0.72
CA TYR A 35 -13.09 15.90 -1.04
C TYR A 35 -12.94 16.26 -2.53
N GLN A 36 -12.43 15.36 -3.35
CA GLN A 36 -12.25 15.57 -4.78
C GLN A 36 -13.42 14.97 -5.57
N ASP A 37 -13.49 15.29 -6.87
CA ASP A 37 -14.44 14.63 -7.77
C ASP A 37 -14.09 13.14 -7.95
N THR A 38 -15.07 12.38 -8.47
CA THR A 38 -14.97 10.93 -8.71
C THR A 38 -13.74 10.55 -9.54
N GLN A 39 -13.44 11.28 -10.62
CA GLN A 39 -12.38 10.90 -11.55
C GLN A 39 -11.01 11.14 -10.91
N THR A 40 -10.82 12.31 -10.30
CA THR A 40 -9.59 12.65 -9.55
C THR A 40 -9.32 11.64 -8.43
N SER A 41 -10.34 11.35 -7.63
CA SER A 41 -10.23 10.39 -6.52
C SER A 41 -9.89 8.99 -7.01
N TRP A 42 -10.52 8.56 -8.11
CA TRP A 42 -10.24 7.27 -8.71
C TRP A 42 -8.82 7.19 -9.28
N SER A 43 -8.33 8.24 -9.94
CA SER A 43 -6.94 8.30 -10.42
C SER A 43 -5.94 8.12 -9.28
N VAL A 44 -6.15 8.82 -8.16
CA VAL A 44 -5.31 8.68 -6.96
C VAL A 44 -5.32 7.24 -6.45
N VAL A 45 -6.50 6.67 -6.24
CA VAL A 45 -6.65 5.29 -5.74
C VAL A 45 -6.01 4.27 -6.69
N ARG A 46 -6.15 4.45 -8.01
CA ARG A 46 -5.51 3.61 -9.03
C ARG A 46 -3.99 3.69 -9.01
N ILE A 47 -3.42 4.89 -8.84
CA ILE A 47 -1.97 5.05 -8.75
C ILE A 47 -1.44 4.33 -7.50
N LEU A 48 -2.11 4.49 -6.35
CA LEU A 48 -1.69 3.88 -5.09
C LEU A 48 -1.78 2.35 -5.13
N LEU A 49 -2.92 1.80 -5.58
CA LEU A 49 -3.19 0.36 -5.49
C LEU A 49 -2.72 -0.44 -6.73
N GLY A 50 -2.51 0.24 -7.87
CA GLY A 50 -1.93 -0.34 -9.08
C GLY A 50 -2.67 -1.58 -9.57
N GLU A 51 -1.92 -2.68 -9.73
CA GLU A 51 -2.40 -3.96 -10.27
C GLU A 51 -3.55 -4.59 -9.47
N VAL A 52 -3.71 -4.24 -8.19
CA VAL A 52 -4.87 -4.66 -7.38
C VAL A 52 -6.19 -4.27 -8.05
N LEU A 53 -6.17 -3.16 -8.79
CA LEU A 53 -7.34 -2.63 -9.49
C LEU A 53 -7.32 -2.91 -11.00
N SER A 54 -6.43 -3.79 -11.49
CA SER A 54 -6.35 -4.13 -12.91
C SER A 54 -7.66 -4.65 -13.53
N PRO A 55 -8.56 -5.37 -12.81
CA PRO A 55 -9.86 -5.75 -13.37
C PRO A 55 -10.82 -4.56 -13.60
N TRP A 56 -10.58 -3.41 -12.97
CA TRP A 56 -11.43 -2.23 -13.03
C TRP A 56 -10.75 -1.12 -13.84
N THR A 57 -10.75 -1.30 -15.16
CA THR A 57 -10.13 -0.34 -16.09
C THR A 57 -11.04 0.81 -16.49
N GLU A 58 -12.36 0.59 -16.45
CA GLU A 58 -13.38 1.59 -16.80
C GLU A 58 -13.39 2.76 -15.81
N PRO A 59 -13.79 3.97 -16.26
CA PRO A 59 -14.04 5.09 -15.36
C PRO A 59 -15.30 4.81 -14.50
N PRO A 60 -15.26 5.08 -13.19
CA PRO A 60 -16.41 4.90 -12.33
C PRO A 60 -17.45 6.00 -12.56
N GLU A 61 -18.71 5.65 -12.35
CA GLU A 61 -19.85 6.58 -12.38
C GLU A 61 -19.89 7.41 -11.09
N SER A 62 -19.56 6.80 -9.96
CA SER A 62 -19.43 7.49 -8.67
C SER A 62 -18.42 6.81 -7.75
N LEU A 63 -17.85 7.59 -6.83
CA LEU A 63 -16.93 7.11 -5.83
C LEU A 63 -17.18 7.86 -4.52
N ARG A 64 -17.22 7.12 -3.40
CA ARG A 64 -17.31 7.67 -2.05
C ARG A 64 -16.17 7.13 -1.19
N VAL A 65 -15.44 8.01 -0.54
CA VAL A 65 -14.39 7.66 0.42
C VAL A 65 -14.84 8.05 1.82
N ASP A 66 -14.92 7.06 2.71
CA ASP A 66 -15.18 7.25 4.13
C ASP A 66 -13.90 6.94 4.92
N LEU A 67 -13.23 7.97 5.44
CA LEU A 67 -11.99 7.82 6.21
C LEU A 67 -12.30 7.51 7.69
N TRP A 68 -11.55 6.59 8.29
CA TRP A 68 -11.66 6.20 9.69
C TRP A 68 -13.11 5.92 10.12
N GLN A 69 -13.87 5.21 9.27
CA GLN A 69 -15.27 4.91 9.57
C GLN A 69 -15.33 3.94 10.76
N ARG A 70 -15.80 4.44 11.90
CA ARG A 70 -15.91 3.62 13.12
C ARG A 70 -17.26 2.93 13.21
N ARG A 71 -17.29 1.61 13.38
CA ARG A 71 -18.50 0.82 13.61
C ARG A 71 -18.36 -0.05 14.85
N LYS A 72 -19.49 -0.34 15.51
CA LYS A 72 -19.54 -1.27 16.64
C LYS A 72 -19.76 -2.68 16.11
N LEU A 73 -18.92 -3.62 16.52
CA LEU A 73 -19.08 -5.06 16.29
C LEU A 73 -19.02 -5.73 17.66
N GLU A 74 -20.14 -6.30 18.09
CA GLU A 74 -20.32 -6.82 19.46
C GLU A 74 -20.00 -5.72 20.50
N ASP A 75 -18.97 -5.92 21.33
CA ASP A 75 -18.53 -4.97 22.37
C ASP A 75 -17.29 -4.16 21.99
N ARG A 76 -16.81 -4.30 20.75
CA ARG A 76 -15.61 -3.60 20.27
C ARG A 76 -15.94 -2.64 19.14
N PHE A 77 -15.10 -1.63 19.00
CA PHE A 77 -15.12 -0.76 17.82
C PHE A 77 -14.11 -1.25 16.81
N VAL A 78 -14.52 -1.20 15.55
CA VAL A 78 -13.72 -1.56 14.39
C VAL A 78 -13.65 -0.33 13.49
N GLU A 79 -12.44 0.01 13.07
CA GLU A 79 -12.13 1.21 12.29
C GLU A 79 -11.05 0.81 11.29
N PRO A 80 -11.34 0.71 9.98
CA PRO A 80 -10.33 0.73 8.94
C PRO A 80 -9.91 2.17 8.64
N ASP A 81 -8.72 2.34 8.06
CA ASP A 81 -8.23 3.67 7.68
C ASP A 81 -9.09 4.31 6.59
N ALA A 82 -9.57 3.53 5.61
CA ALA A 82 -10.61 3.96 4.69
C ALA A 82 -11.55 2.85 4.24
N VAL A 83 -12.77 3.25 3.89
CA VAL A 83 -13.71 2.45 3.11
C VAL A 83 -14.03 3.24 1.85
N ILE A 84 -13.80 2.63 0.69
CA ILE A 84 -14.08 3.25 -0.62
C ILE A 84 -15.18 2.45 -1.30
N ASP A 85 -16.30 3.09 -1.56
CA ASP A 85 -17.39 2.56 -2.36
C ASP A 85 -17.31 3.14 -3.77
N VAL A 86 -17.13 2.30 -4.78
CA VAL A 86 -17.03 2.69 -6.18
C VAL A 86 -18.18 2.06 -6.95
N MET A 87 -18.85 2.84 -7.80
CA MET A 87 -19.88 2.34 -8.71
C MET A 87 -19.37 2.37 -10.14
N PHE A 88 -19.36 1.22 -10.79
CA PHE A 88 -19.13 1.09 -12.23
C PHE A 88 -20.42 0.67 -12.92
N LYS A 89 -20.46 0.84 -14.24
CA LYS A 89 -21.55 0.32 -15.07
C LYS A 89 -21.73 -1.20 -14.91
N GLY A 90 -20.61 -1.94 -14.73
CA GLY A 90 -20.59 -3.38 -14.48
C GLY A 90 -20.92 -3.82 -13.05
N GLY A 91 -21.13 -2.88 -12.12
CA GLY A 91 -21.49 -3.15 -10.74
C GLY A 91 -20.63 -2.43 -9.70
N PRO A 92 -20.98 -2.56 -8.41
CA PRO A 92 -20.25 -1.90 -7.34
C PRO A 92 -18.93 -2.62 -7.03
N LEU A 93 -17.97 -1.88 -6.51
CA LEU A 93 -16.75 -2.36 -5.87
C LEU A 93 -16.65 -1.69 -4.49
N ARG A 94 -16.28 -2.45 -3.47
CA ARG A 94 -15.90 -1.92 -2.17
C ARG A 94 -14.44 -2.23 -1.89
N LEU A 95 -13.69 -1.22 -1.46
CA LEU A 95 -12.35 -1.37 -0.92
C LEU A 95 -12.38 -1.07 0.58
N ILE A 96 -11.85 -1.98 1.38
CA ILE A 96 -11.54 -1.76 2.79
C ILE A 96 -10.02 -1.59 2.84
N LEU A 97 -9.54 -0.42 3.25
CA LEU A 97 -8.11 -0.11 3.26
C LEU A 97 -7.60 -0.02 4.70
N GLU A 98 -6.47 -0.66 4.93
CA GLU A 98 -5.73 -0.59 6.19
C GLU A 98 -4.24 -0.40 5.88
N ALA A 99 -3.63 0.64 6.42
CA ALA A 99 -2.21 0.88 6.39
C ALA A 99 -1.55 0.24 7.61
N LYS A 100 -0.33 -0.27 7.44
CA LYS A 100 0.57 -0.67 8.53
C LYS A 100 1.98 -0.21 8.22
N TRP A 101 2.51 0.71 9.03
CA TRP A 101 3.88 1.20 8.82
C TRP A 101 4.90 0.34 9.57
N ASP A 102 4.86 0.38 10.90
CA ASP A 102 5.72 -0.40 11.79
C ASP A 102 4.90 -1.20 12.83
N ALA A 103 3.57 -1.05 12.82
CA ALA A 103 2.69 -1.69 13.79
C ALA A 103 2.44 -3.14 13.40
N SER A 104 2.55 -4.04 14.39
CA SER A 104 2.02 -5.39 14.27
C SER A 104 0.50 -5.32 14.08
N PHE A 105 -0.04 -6.23 13.28
CA PHE A 105 -1.48 -6.42 13.19
C PHE A 105 -2.04 -6.78 14.57
N HIS A 106 -3.07 -6.06 15.02
CA HIS A 106 -3.77 -6.42 16.24
C HIS A 106 -4.56 -7.71 16.03
N GLU A 107 -4.62 -8.54 17.07
CA GLU A 107 -5.32 -9.83 17.02
C GLU A 107 -6.76 -9.66 16.49
N LYS A 108 -7.04 -10.37 15.39
CA LYS A 108 -8.35 -10.40 14.71
C LYS A 108 -8.82 -9.05 14.16
N GLN A 109 -7.93 -8.09 13.94
CA GLN A 109 -8.31 -6.79 13.38
C GLN A 109 -8.85 -6.93 11.97
N ALA A 110 -8.12 -7.66 11.12
CA ALA A 110 -8.44 -7.86 9.72
C ALA A 110 -9.81 -8.55 9.57
N SER A 111 -10.00 -9.69 10.23
CA SER A 111 -11.28 -10.42 10.25
C SER A 111 -12.45 -9.59 10.78
N ARG A 112 -12.27 -8.81 11.85
CA ARG A 112 -13.33 -7.93 12.36
C ARG A 112 -13.72 -6.83 11.37
N GLN A 113 -12.74 -6.24 10.70
CA GLN A 113 -12.97 -5.26 9.63
C GLN A 113 -13.73 -5.91 8.46
N TRP A 114 -13.37 -7.13 8.07
CA TRP A 114 -14.13 -7.88 7.07
C TRP A 114 -15.60 -8.01 7.44
N LEU A 115 -15.88 -8.61 8.59
CA LEU A 115 -17.26 -8.88 9.03
C LEU A 115 -18.10 -7.60 9.09
N CYS A 116 -17.48 -6.48 9.50
CA CYS A 116 -18.20 -5.23 9.70
C CYS A 116 -18.43 -4.43 8.40
N PHE A 117 -17.52 -4.56 7.43
CA PHE A 117 -17.49 -3.67 6.25
C PHE A 117 -17.71 -4.39 4.91
N SER A 118 -17.52 -5.70 4.80
CA SER A 118 -17.74 -6.44 3.54
C SER A 118 -19.22 -6.52 3.17
N GLN A 119 -20.12 -6.60 4.17
CA GLN A 119 -21.58 -6.62 4.01
C GLN A 119 -22.07 -7.63 2.95
N ASN A 120 -21.40 -8.78 2.79
CA ASN A 120 -21.70 -9.80 1.78
C ASN A 120 -21.72 -9.28 0.32
N ARG A 121 -21.00 -8.18 0.02
CA ARG A 121 -20.89 -7.68 -1.35
C ARG A 121 -19.89 -8.54 -2.13
N ILE A 122 -20.35 -9.07 -3.26
CA ILE A 122 -19.62 -9.96 -4.18
C ILE A 122 -18.28 -9.35 -4.65
N ASN A 123 -18.19 -8.02 -4.69
CA ASN A 123 -16.99 -7.29 -5.13
C ASN A 123 -16.39 -6.47 -3.98
N THR A 124 -15.99 -7.13 -2.91
CA THR A 124 -15.24 -6.48 -1.82
C THR A 124 -13.78 -6.90 -1.89
N LEU A 125 -12.87 -5.94 -1.84
CA LEU A 125 -11.46 -6.18 -1.59
C LEU A 125 -11.06 -5.60 -0.25
N HIS A 126 -10.26 -6.33 0.52
CA HIS A 126 -9.60 -5.81 1.71
C HIS A 126 -8.11 -5.67 1.42
N VAL A 127 -7.67 -4.43 1.25
CA VAL A 127 -6.30 -4.12 0.83
C VAL A 127 -5.51 -3.60 2.02
N PHE A 128 -4.38 -4.22 2.26
CA PHE A 128 -3.45 -3.84 3.31
C PHE A 128 -2.21 -3.21 2.69
N ILE A 129 -1.88 -2.00 3.11
CA ILE A 129 -0.69 -1.28 2.67
C ILE A 129 0.38 -1.42 3.76
N VAL A 130 1.36 -2.28 3.54
CA VAL A 130 2.29 -2.74 4.57
C VAL A 130 3.74 -2.40 4.23
N ARG A 131 4.64 -2.42 5.21
CA ARG A 131 6.07 -2.29 4.92
C ARG A 131 6.70 -3.59 4.40
N SER A 132 6.33 -4.72 5.00
CA SER A 132 6.80 -6.06 4.61
C SER A 132 5.62 -6.98 4.31
N ALA A 133 5.51 -7.41 3.05
CA ALA A 133 4.51 -8.39 2.65
C ALA A 133 4.70 -9.74 3.37
N GLU A 134 5.95 -10.17 3.57
CA GLU A 134 6.27 -11.42 4.25
C GLU A 134 5.75 -11.45 5.70
N GLN A 135 5.98 -10.37 6.46
CA GLN A 135 5.50 -10.28 7.84
C GLN A 135 3.97 -10.27 7.90
N ALA A 136 3.31 -9.59 6.96
CA ALA A 136 1.86 -9.56 6.87
C ALA A 136 1.27 -10.94 6.54
N THR A 137 1.86 -11.66 5.59
CA THR A 137 1.43 -13.01 5.22
C THR A 137 1.51 -13.97 6.40
N ARG A 138 2.62 -13.98 7.16
CA ARG A 138 2.76 -14.83 8.34
C ARG A 138 1.68 -14.56 9.39
N HIS A 139 1.35 -13.28 9.63
CA HIS A 139 0.28 -12.92 10.56
C HIS A 139 -1.10 -13.44 10.09
N TRP A 140 -1.35 -13.41 8.78
CA TRP A 140 -2.60 -13.92 8.23
C TRP A 140 -2.70 -15.43 8.26
N GLU A 141 -1.60 -16.15 8.10
CA GLU A 141 -1.60 -17.62 8.24
C GLU A 141 -2.08 -18.04 9.64
N ASP A 142 -1.62 -17.34 10.69
CA ASP A 142 -2.08 -17.56 12.06
C ASP A 142 -3.57 -17.23 12.23
N GLU A 143 -4.02 -16.13 11.63
CA GLU A 143 -5.42 -15.70 11.70
C GLU A 143 -6.34 -16.66 10.92
N ASP A 144 -5.93 -17.12 9.74
CA ASP A 144 -6.70 -17.99 8.85
C ASP A 144 -6.96 -19.37 9.46
N GLN A 145 -5.97 -19.94 10.16
CA GLN A 145 -6.15 -21.20 10.89
C GLN A 145 -7.29 -21.11 11.92
N SER A 146 -7.54 -19.92 12.47
CA SER A 146 -8.61 -19.69 13.44
C SER A 146 -9.99 -19.42 12.81
N LEU A 147 -10.06 -19.19 11.49
CA LEU A 147 -11.26 -18.71 10.79
C LEU A 147 -11.84 -19.69 9.77
N ASP A 148 -11.08 -20.71 9.33
CA ASP A 148 -11.49 -21.65 8.26
C ASP A 148 -12.78 -22.45 8.55
N VAL A 149 -13.30 -22.39 9.78
CA VAL A 149 -14.55 -23.05 10.19
C VAL A 149 -15.79 -22.16 10.15
N ASP A 150 -15.66 -20.85 9.93
CA ASP A 150 -16.77 -19.89 10.02
C ASP A 150 -17.21 -19.37 8.64
N ALA A 151 -18.42 -19.76 8.23
CA ALA A 151 -19.01 -19.39 6.94
C ALA A 151 -19.12 -17.87 6.69
N ARG A 152 -19.08 -17.04 7.74
CA ARG A 152 -19.08 -15.56 7.60
C ARG A 152 -17.81 -15.03 6.95
N PHE A 153 -16.76 -15.85 6.87
CA PHE A 153 -15.49 -15.53 6.23
C PHE A 153 -15.33 -16.18 4.85
N ALA A 154 -16.40 -16.75 4.29
CA ALA A 154 -16.35 -17.28 2.92
C ALA A 154 -15.86 -16.20 1.94
N GLY A 155 -14.86 -16.53 1.11
CA GLY A 155 -14.27 -15.62 0.13
C GLY A 155 -13.25 -14.62 0.68
N TRP A 156 -13.02 -14.58 1.99
CA TRP A 156 -12.12 -13.62 2.63
C TRP A 156 -10.68 -13.72 2.10
N LYS A 157 -10.16 -14.94 1.94
CA LYS A 157 -8.79 -15.17 1.48
C LYS A 157 -8.60 -14.65 0.05
N GLU A 158 -9.59 -14.90 -0.81
CA GLU A 158 -9.63 -14.51 -2.21
C GLU A 158 -9.81 -13.00 -2.42
N CYS A 159 -10.37 -12.31 -1.42
CA CYS A 159 -10.64 -10.87 -1.43
C CYS A 159 -9.54 -10.02 -0.77
N ARG A 160 -8.60 -10.62 -0.04
CA ARG A 160 -7.48 -9.88 0.57
C ARG A 160 -6.37 -9.56 -0.43
N ARG A 161 -5.78 -8.37 -0.31
CA ARG A 161 -4.66 -7.92 -1.15
C ARG A 161 -3.59 -7.26 -0.30
N LEU A 162 -2.33 -7.48 -0.67
CA LEU A 162 -1.18 -6.80 -0.09
C LEU A 162 -0.61 -5.81 -1.09
N VAL A 163 -0.29 -4.62 -0.61
CA VAL A 163 0.50 -3.62 -1.32
C VAL A 163 1.60 -3.19 -0.38
N THR A 164 2.85 -3.13 -0.84
CA THR A 164 3.93 -2.60 0.00
C THR A 164 4.06 -1.08 -0.15
N TRP A 165 4.50 -0.37 0.89
CA TRP A 165 4.82 1.06 0.79
C TRP A 165 5.87 1.35 -0.28
N ASN A 166 6.86 0.47 -0.43
CA ASN A 166 7.82 0.53 -1.51
C ASN A 166 7.17 0.41 -2.90
N ALA A 167 6.17 -0.47 -3.07
CA ALA A 167 5.41 -0.56 -4.32
C ALA A 167 4.59 0.72 -4.58
N VAL A 168 4.00 1.32 -3.54
CA VAL A 168 3.33 2.63 -3.65
C VAL A 168 4.31 3.71 -4.11
N ALA A 169 5.47 3.83 -3.47
CA ALA A 169 6.51 4.80 -3.82
C ALA A 169 6.99 4.60 -5.27
N THR A 170 7.22 3.34 -5.67
CA THR A 170 7.65 2.98 -7.03
C THR A 170 6.62 3.41 -8.06
N ARG A 171 5.32 3.14 -7.82
CA ARG A 171 4.24 3.56 -8.72
C ARG A 171 4.12 5.07 -8.83
N LEU A 172 4.22 5.78 -7.70
CA LEU A 172 4.20 7.25 -7.70
C LEU A 172 5.36 7.81 -8.54
N GLN A 173 6.55 7.20 -8.50
CA GLN A 173 7.67 7.61 -9.37
C GLN A 173 7.46 7.26 -10.84
N GLN A 174 6.94 6.07 -11.13
CA GLN A 174 6.71 5.57 -12.48
C GLN A 174 5.46 6.14 -13.15
N THR A 175 4.64 6.90 -12.43
CA THR A 175 3.44 7.50 -13.00
C THR A 175 3.86 8.45 -14.13
N PRO A 176 3.31 8.30 -15.35
CA PRO A 176 3.76 9.03 -16.52
C PRO A 176 3.55 10.55 -16.37
N TYR A 177 4.40 11.32 -17.04
CA TYR A 177 4.22 12.76 -17.20
C TYR A 177 2.92 13.07 -17.98
N GLY A 178 2.40 14.28 -17.80
CA GLY A 178 1.19 14.75 -18.49
C GLY A 178 -0.13 14.47 -17.74
N LEU A 179 -0.06 14.11 -16.46
CA LEU A 179 -1.22 14.10 -15.58
C LEU A 179 -1.82 15.50 -15.45
N PRO A 180 -3.12 15.61 -15.11
CA PRO A 180 -3.69 16.87 -14.63
C PRO A 180 -2.84 17.47 -13.51
N SER A 181 -2.67 18.80 -13.52
CA SER A 181 -1.74 19.50 -12.64
C SER A 181 -1.98 19.24 -11.15
N HIS A 182 -3.24 19.06 -10.75
CA HIS A 182 -3.59 18.73 -9.36
C HIS A 182 -3.15 17.33 -8.94
N ILE A 183 -3.24 16.34 -9.84
CA ILE A 183 -2.74 14.99 -9.59
C ILE A 183 -1.21 15.00 -9.52
N GLU A 184 -0.56 15.77 -10.39
CA GLU A 184 0.91 15.89 -10.38
C GLU A 184 1.43 16.54 -9.09
N HIS A 185 0.76 17.58 -8.60
CA HIS A 185 1.07 18.19 -7.30
C HIS A 185 0.89 17.20 -6.16
N TRP A 186 -0.26 16.51 -6.12
CA TRP A 186 -0.51 15.47 -5.12
C TRP A 186 0.56 14.38 -5.15
N ARG A 187 0.92 13.86 -6.35
CA ARG A 187 1.92 12.80 -6.54
C ARG A 187 3.27 13.21 -5.95
N ARG A 188 3.73 14.42 -6.28
CA ARG A 188 4.98 14.98 -5.75
C ARG A 188 4.96 15.09 -4.23
N ASP A 189 3.86 15.57 -3.66
CA ASP A 189 3.76 15.78 -2.22
C ASP A 189 3.61 14.43 -1.47
N ALA A 190 2.93 13.44 -2.06
CA ALA A 190 2.89 12.07 -1.56
C ALA A 190 4.30 11.43 -1.54
N LEU A 191 5.10 11.61 -2.60
CA LEU A 191 6.49 11.14 -2.64
C LEU A 191 7.35 11.80 -1.56
N ARG A 192 7.18 13.11 -1.34
CA ARG A 192 7.89 13.83 -0.26
C ARG A 192 7.55 13.26 1.11
N VAL A 193 6.28 12.98 1.36
CA VAL A 193 5.83 12.37 2.62
C VAL A 193 6.47 10.98 2.79
N LEU A 194 6.36 10.09 1.79
CA LEU A 194 6.97 8.76 1.88
C LEU A 194 8.48 8.81 2.12
N ASN A 195 9.19 9.72 1.44
CA ASN A 195 10.61 9.96 1.64
C ASN A 195 10.95 10.45 3.06
N MET A 196 10.12 11.34 3.64
CA MET A 196 10.29 11.80 5.03
C MET A 196 10.16 10.66 6.04
N PHE A 197 9.32 9.67 5.76
CA PHE A 197 9.11 8.49 6.62
C PHE A 197 10.03 7.31 6.29
N GLY A 198 11.00 7.51 5.39
CA GLY A 198 12.08 6.55 5.11
C GLY A 198 11.77 5.53 4.00
N GLU A 199 10.62 5.64 3.34
CA GLU A 199 10.32 4.84 2.15
C GLU A 199 10.90 5.56 0.93
N LYS A 200 12.16 5.23 0.66
CA LYS A 200 12.90 5.68 -0.50
C LYS A 200 12.97 4.56 -1.51
N THR A 201 12.54 4.82 -2.72
CA THR A 201 12.88 4.00 -3.86
C THR A 201 14.28 4.32 -4.32
N PHE A 202 15.01 3.30 -4.77
CA PHE A 202 16.35 3.46 -5.30
C PHE A 202 16.26 4.23 -6.63
N GLU A 203 16.67 5.49 -6.64
CA GLU A 203 16.72 6.36 -7.83
C GLU A 203 17.96 6.08 -8.70
N GLY A 204 18.57 4.90 -8.59
CA GLY A 204 19.81 4.61 -9.30
C GLY A 204 21.01 5.44 -8.83
N PHE A 205 22.02 5.49 -9.68
CA PHE A 205 23.14 6.43 -9.57
C PHE A 205 22.83 7.76 -10.27
N ASP A 206 21.55 8.09 -10.50
CA ASP A 206 21.16 9.25 -11.32
C ASP A 206 21.56 10.61 -10.70
N HIS A 207 21.89 10.60 -9.40
CA HIS A 207 22.48 11.73 -8.68
C HIS A 207 23.98 11.56 -8.39
N LEU A 208 24.63 10.52 -8.89
CA LEU A 208 26.07 10.59 -9.01
C LEU A 208 26.35 11.67 -10.06
N PRO A 209 27.10 12.72 -9.72
CA PRO A 209 27.57 13.63 -10.74
C PRO A 209 28.21 12.76 -11.83
N ALA A 210 27.80 12.96 -13.09
CA ALA A 210 28.50 12.36 -14.20
C ALA A 210 29.99 12.67 -13.98
N PHE A 211 30.76 11.65 -13.63
CA PHE A 211 32.17 11.83 -13.37
C PHE A 211 32.81 12.00 -14.74
N ASP A 212 32.88 13.25 -15.23
CA ASP A 212 33.61 13.60 -16.46
C ASP A 212 35.07 13.12 -16.39
N ARG A 213 35.57 12.88 -15.17
CA ARG A 213 36.75 12.06 -14.88
C ARG A 213 36.48 11.16 -13.68
N PRO A 214 36.92 9.89 -13.71
CA PRO A 214 36.90 9.06 -12.50
C PRO A 214 37.61 9.82 -11.37
N PRO A 215 37.06 9.83 -10.15
CA PRO A 215 37.69 10.51 -9.03
C PRO A 215 39.12 9.98 -8.90
N ALA A 216 40.10 10.89 -8.81
CA ALA A 216 41.47 10.51 -8.58
C ALA A 216 41.52 9.72 -7.27
N ILE A 217 41.71 8.41 -7.39
CA ILE A 217 41.88 7.52 -6.24
C ILE A 217 43.15 8.00 -5.56
N SER A 218 43.02 8.72 -4.45
CA SER A 218 44.17 9.07 -3.62
C SER A 218 44.75 7.77 -3.08
N PRO A 219 45.99 7.41 -3.42
CA PRO A 219 46.56 6.09 -3.08
C PRO A 219 46.86 5.92 -1.58
N VAL A 220 46.47 6.86 -0.71
CA VAL A 220 46.95 6.94 0.68
C VAL A 220 45.86 6.63 1.72
N LYS A 221 44.73 6.05 1.33
CA LYS A 221 43.86 5.36 2.29
C LYS A 221 43.63 3.94 1.81
N PRO A 222 43.95 2.90 2.60
CA PRO A 222 43.50 1.56 2.29
C PRO A 222 41.97 1.60 2.32
N ALA A 223 41.37 1.60 1.13
CA ALA A 223 39.99 1.19 0.99
C ALA A 223 39.93 -0.22 1.58
N PHE A 224 39.04 -0.43 2.54
CA PHE A 224 38.62 -1.77 2.96
C PHE A 224 37.86 -2.39 1.78
N PHE A 225 38.59 -2.79 0.75
CA PHE A 225 38.07 -3.53 -0.37
C PHE A 225 39.17 -4.49 -0.83
N ASN A 226 39.11 -5.71 -0.29
CA ASN A 226 39.93 -6.81 -0.75
C ASN A 226 39.30 -7.36 -2.03
N SER A 227 39.81 -6.93 -3.19
CA SER A 227 39.39 -7.39 -4.51
C SER A 227 39.73 -8.85 -4.81
N ALA A 228 40.48 -9.54 -3.93
CA ALA A 228 40.75 -10.98 -4.08
C ALA A 228 39.56 -11.87 -3.67
N ALA A 229 38.48 -11.30 -3.13
CA ALA A 229 37.26 -12.04 -2.76
C ALA A 229 36.15 -11.98 -3.84
N PHE A 230 36.39 -11.33 -4.99
CA PHE A 230 35.37 -11.14 -6.02
C PHE A 230 35.88 -11.60 -7.39
N GLU A 231 35.81 -12.91 -7.64
CA GLU A 231 35.82 -13.42 -9.01
C GLU A 231 34.39 -13.32 -9.58
N TRP A 232 34.17 -12.43 -10.55
CA TRP A 232 32.95 -12.46 -11.38
C TRP A 232 33.28 -12.18 -12.86
N PRO A 233 32.71 -12.90 -13.86
CA PRO A 233 31.74 -14.00 -13.76
C PRO A 233 32.18 -15.35 -14.36
N ARG A 234 31.79 -16.46 -13.70
CA ARG A 234 31.49 -17.72 -14.40
C ARG A 234 29.99 -17.77 -14.64
N VAL A 235 29.61 -17.91 -15.91
CA VAL A 235 28.23 -18.09 -16.38
C VAL A 235 27.51 -19.13 -15.49
N ILE A 236 26.48 -18.68 -14.77
CA ILE A 236 25.55 -19.61 -14.11
C ILE A 236 24.59 -20.09 -15.19
N ILE A 237 24.81 -21.31 -15.67
CA ILE A 237 23.80 -22.07 -16.39
C ILE A 237 22.81 -22.54 -15.32
N PRO A 238 21.51 -22.19 -15.39
CA PRO A 238 20.55 -22.70 -14.43
C PRO A 238 20.51 -24.22 -14.54
N ALA A 239 20.80 -24.90 -13.44
CA ALA A 239 20.54 -26.34 -13.35
C ALA A 239 19.03 -26.53 -13.45
N THR A 240 18.62 -27.19 -14.52
CA THR A 240 17.31 -27.81 -14.69
C THR A 240 17.06 -28.78 -13.53
N THR A 241 16.18 -28.41 -12.60
CA THR A 241 15.24 -29.33 -11.92
C THR A 241 14.27 -28.57 -11.01
N THR A 242 12.99 -28.76 -11.32
CA THR A 242 11.75 -28.29 -10.68
C THR A 242 11.66 -28.63 -9.18
N PRO A 243 10.96 -27.82 -8.36
CA PRO A 243 9.58 -28.14 -7.93
C PRO A 243 8.67 -26.88 -8.01
N ALA A 244 7.61 -26.84 -8.82
CA ALA A 244 6.27 -27.41 -8.62
C ALA A 244 5.39 -26.60 -7.63
N PHE A 245 4.28 -26.07 -8.17
CA PHE A 245 3.07 -25.45 -7.58
C PHE A 245 3.17 -23.95 -7.18
N PHE A 246 2.37 -23.01 -7.70
CA PHE A 246 1.07 -23.08 -8.41
C PHE A 246 1.05 -22.32 -9.75
N GLN A 247 0.32 -22.91 -10.71
CA GLN A 247 -0.02 -22.39 -12.03
C GLN A 247 -1.11 -21.32 -11.96
N VAL A 248 -1.01 -20.30 -12.81
CA VAL A 248 -2.12 -19.43 -13.19
C VAL A 248 -2.88 -20.12 -14.32
N ALA A 249 -4.17 -20.35 -14.14
CA ALA A 249 -5.05 -20.87 -15.18
C ALA A 249 -5.31 -19.79 -16.25
N THR A 250 -5.09 -20.15 -17.51
CA THR A 250 -5.67 -19.47 -18.67
C THR A 250 -6.40 -20.51 -19.52
N GLN A 251 -7.72 -20.39 -19.59
CA GLN A 251 -8.49 -20.61 -20.80
C GLN A 251 -9.28 -19.33 -21.07
#